data_AF-A0A1B6MQ89-F1
#
_entry.id   AF-A0A1B6MQ89-F1
#
_cell.length_a   1.000
_cell.length_b   1.000
_cell.length_c   1.000
_cell.angle_alpha   90.00
_cell.angle_beta   90.00
_cell.angle_gamma   90.00
#
_symmetry.space_group_name_H-M   'P 1'
#
loop_
_entity.id
_entity.type
_entity.pdbx_description
1 polymer ?
#
loop_
_entity_poly.entity_id
_entity_poly.type
_entity_poly.pdbx_seq_one_letter_code
_entity_poly.pdbx_strand_id
1 'polypeptide(L)'
;KVYLTSGWTEYRAEIFKLLYNNNVKKETILDEIKKLTPTPTMLELLKWLKVKGHEIIIISDSNSVFIEEWLENNNLQECIKCVFTNPASFDENGLLTIRPYQDQDWCDISPRNLCKGYILETHLKERQAEGVSFDAIVYVG
;
A
#
# COMPACT_ATOMS: atom_id res chain seq x y z
N LYS A 1 -5.97 6.67 -26.59
CA LYS A 1 -5.17 6.56 -25.34
C LYS A 1 -5.80 7.48 -24.30
N VAL A 2 -6.68 6.95 -23.46
CA VAL A 2 -7.15 7.65 -22.25
C VAL A 2 -7.36 6.55 -21.21
N TYR A 3 -6.32 6.29 -20.41
CA TYR A 3 -6.57 5.73 -19.10
C TYR A 3 -7.31 6.83 -18.35
N LEU A 4 -8.57 6.59 -17.97
CA LEU A 4 -9.26 7.52 -17.07
C LEU A 4 -8.46 7.53 -15.76
N THR A 5 -7.73 8.62 -15.51
CA THR A 5 -6.92 8.85 -14.30
C THR A 5 -7.79 9.13 -13.07
N SER A 6 -9.09 9.30 -13.27
CA SER A 6 -10.15 9.28 -12.26
C SER A 6 -10.86 7.93 -12.29
N GLY A 7 -11.11 7.32 -11.13
CA GLY A 7 -11.94 6.12 -11.06
C GLY A 7 -11.23 4.83 -10.64
N TRP A 8 -9.91 4.82 -10.38
CA TRP A 8 -9.21 3.57 -10.03
C TRP A 8 -9.69 2.98 -8.70
N THR A 9 -9.88 3.82 -7.69
CA THR A 9 -10.40 3.38 -6.39
C THR A 9 -11.85 2.96 -6.49
N GLU A 10 -12.65 3.68 -7.28
CA GLU A 10 -14.04 3.38 -7.57
C GLU A 10 -14.18 2.05 -8.31
N TYR A 11 -13.36 1.83 -9.34
CA TYR A 11 -13.28 0.57 -10.07
C TYR A 11 -12.97 -0.60 -9.14
N ARG A 12 -11.98 -0.47 -8.25
CA ARG A 12 -11.67 -1.52 -7.26
C ARG A 12 -12.81 -1.75 -6.29
N ALA A 13 -13.49 -0.70 -5.85
CA ALA A 13 -14.68 -0.82 -5.00
C ALA A 13 -15.79 -1.63 -5.71
N GLU A 14 -15.99 -1.42 -7.03
CA GLU A 14 -16.93 -2.23 -7.81
C GLU A 14 -16.50 -3.70 -7.93
N ILE A 15 -15.20 -3.98 -8.07
CA ILE A 15 -14.69 -5.36 -8.03
C ILE A 15 -14.98 -6.01 -6.67
N PHE A 16 -14.79 -5.31 -5.56
CA PHE A 16 -15.09 -5.86 -4.23
C PHE A 16 -16.59 -6.10 -4.03
N LYS A 17 -17.46 -5.21 -4.53
CA LYS A 17 -18.91 -5.44 -4.57
C LYS A 17 -19.26 -6.67 -5.40
N LEU A 18 -18.60 -6.87 -6.54
CA LEU A 18 -18.82 -8.05 -7.38
C LEU A 18 -18.42 -9.34 -6.65
N LEU A 19 -17.26 -9.37 -5.98
CA LEU A 19 -16.82 -10.52 -5.19
C LEU A 19 -17.83 -10.83 -4.06
N TYR A 20 -18.26 -9.79 -3.34
CA TYR A 20 -19.26 -9.91 -2.29
C TYR A 20 -20.60 -10.47 -2.81
N ASN A 21 -21.12 -9.94 -3.91
CA ASN A 21 -22.37 -10.40 -4.53
C ASN A 21 -22.28 -11.85 -5.05
N ASN A 22 -21.07 -12.36 -5.30
CA ASN A 22 -20.82 -13.75 -5.66
C ASN A 22 -20.48 -14.62 -4.43
N ASN A 23 -20.76 -14.16 -3.21
CA ASN A 23 -20.54 -14.86 -1.95
C ASN A 23 -19.06 -15.24 -1.70
N VAL A 24 -18.11 -14.51 -2.27
CA VAL A 24 -16.69 -14.67 -1.94
C VAL A 24 -16.47 -14.18 -0.51
N LYS A 25 -15.96 -15.07 0.34
CA LYS A 25 -15.76 -14.77 1.76
C LYS A 25 -14.48 -13.98 1.99
N LYS A 26 -14.46 -13.20 3.08
CA LYS A 26 -13.27 -12.51 3.58
C LYS A 26 -12.06 -13.43 3.65
N GLU A 27 -12.23 -14.62 4.24
CA GLU A 27 -11.14 -15.58 4.46
C GLU A 27 -10.54 -16.03 3.12
N THR A 28 -11.38 -16.26 2.10
CA THR A 28 -10.92 -16.60 0.76
C THR A 28 -10.05 -15.50 0.16
N ILE A 29 -10.44 -14.23 0.30
CA ILE A 29 -9.64 -13.10 -0.19
C ILE A 29 -8.29 -13.05 0.52
N LEU A 30 -8.29 -13.12 1.85
CA LEU A 30 -7.06 -13.05 2.65
C LEU A 30 -6.12 -14.24 2.37
N ASP A 31 -6.68 -15.45 2.20
CA ASP A 31 -5.90 -16.64 1.84
C ASP A 31 -5.23 -16.51 0.47
N GLU A 32 -5.88 -15.88 -0.51
CA GLU A 32 -5.25 -15.59 -1.81
C GLU A 32 -4.12 -14.56 -1.68
N ILE A 33 -4.29 -13.54 -0.82
CA ILE A 33 -3.21 -12.57 -0.55
C ILE A 33 -1.99 -13.26 0.06
N LYS A 34 -2.17 -14.21 0.99
CA LYS A 34 -1.06 -14.97 1.59
C LYS A 34 -0.26 -15.80 0.59
N LYS A 35 -0.89 -16.22 -0.51
CA LYS A 35 -0.26 -17.03 -1.56
C LYS A 35 0.57 -16.20 -2.54
N LEU A 36 0.48 -14.87 -2.50
CA LEU A 36 1.26 -14.01 -3.38
C LEU A 36 2.76 -14.22 -3.15
N THR A 37 3.44 -14.66 -4.21
CA THR A 37 4.88 -14.94 -4.17
C THR A 37 5.67 -13.62 -4.24
N PRO A 38 6.60 -13.36 -3.30
CA PRO A 38 7.48 -12.20 -3.39
C PRO A 38 8.36 -12.27 -4.63
N THR A 39 8.79 -11.10 -5.12
CA THR A 39 9.95 -11.01 -6.02
C THR A 39 11.13 -11.74 -5.37
N PRO A 40 11.92 -12.52 -6.14
CA PRO A 40 13.07 -13.23 -5.60
C PRO A 40 13.94 -12.34 -4.72
N THR A 41 14.40 -12.90 -3.60
CA THR A 41 15.25 -12.25 -2.57
C THR A 41 14.67 -11.02 -1.86
N MET A 42 13.44 -10.58 -2.17
CA MET A 42 12.86 -9.37 -1.57
C MET A 42 12.71 -9.50 -0.05
N LEU A 43 12.26 -10.65 0.45
CA LEU A 43 12.10 -10.87 1.89
C LEU A 43 13.43 -10.77 2.65
N GLU A 44 14.50 -11.34 2.07
CA GLU A 44 15.85 -11.31 2.64
C GLU A 44 16.41 -9.90 2.66
N LEU A 45 16.23 -9.16 1.55
CA LEU A 45 16.65 -7.77 1.43
C LEU A 45 16.00 -6.90 2.50
N LEU A 46 14.68 -6.98 2.68
CA LEU A 46 13.96 -6.16 3.66
C LEU A 46 14.43 -6.43 5.09
N LYS A 47 14.62 -7.71 5.44
CA LYS A 47 15.15 -8.10 6.76
C LYS A 47 16.58 -7.63 6.96
N TRP A 48 17.44 -7.76 5.95
CA TRP A 48 18.81 -7.28 6.00
C TRP A 48 18.88 -5.77 6.17
N LEU A 49 18.07 -5.02 5.41
CA LEU A 49 17.98 -3.56 5.50
C LEU A 49 17.56 -3.11 6.91
N LYS A 50 16.57 -3.78 7.51
CA LYS A 50 16.15 -3.53 8.89
C LYS A 50 17.30 -3.74 9.88
N VAL A 51 18.05 -4.85 9.77
CA VAL A 51 19.22 -5.14 10.63
C VAL A 51 20.32 -4.09 10.47
N LYS A 52 20.48 -3.53 9.26
CA LYS A 52 21.42 -2.44 9.00
C LYS A 52 20.94 -1.07 9.47
N GLY A 53 19.74 -0.98 10.05
CA GLY A 53 19.19 0.26 10.57
C GLY A 53 18.58 1.17 9.50
N HIS A 54 18.29 0.65 8.32
CA HIS A 54 17.61 1.43 7.28
C HIS A 54 16.11 1.55 7.58
N GLU A 55 15.56 2.72 7.29
CA GLU A 55 14.13 2.96 7.34
C GLU A 55 13.50 2.52 6.02
N ILE A 56 12.47 1.68 6.09
CA ILE A 56 11.76 1.14 4.93
C ILE A 56 10.32 1.61 5.01
N ILE A 57 9.83 2.23 3.94
CA ILE A 57 8.43 2.61 3.80
C ILE A 57 7.83 1.97 2.56
N ILE A 58 6.51 1.78 2.56
CA ILE A 58 5.76 1.32 1.38
C ILE A 58 4.86 2.46 0.93
N ILE A 59 4.94 2.85 -0.34
CA ILE A 59 3.99 3.77 -0.96
C ILE A 59 3.34 3.06 -2.15
N SER A 60 2.08 2.66 -2.00
CA SER A 60 1.42 1.74 -2.91
C SER A 60 0.01 2.18 -3.25
N ASP A 61 -0.36 2.05 -4.52
CA ASP A 61 -1.75 2.23 -4.97
C ASP A 61 -2.56 0.92 -4.85
N SER A 62 -2.25 0.10 -3.84
CA SER A 62 -3.02 -1.07 -3.42
C SER A 62 -4.01 -0.67 -2.33
N ASN A 63 -4.24 -1.49 -1.31
CA ASN A 63 -5.03 -1.16 -0.12
C ASN A 63 -4.38 -1.68 1.17
N SER A 64 -4.78 -1.12 2.32
CA SER A 64 -4.18 -1.44 3.62
C SER A 64 -4.37 -2.90 4.01
N VAL A 65 -5.58 -3.46 3.88
CA VAL A 65 -5.89 -4.86 4.20
C VAL A 65 -4.95 -5.82 3.49
N PHE A 66 -4.73 -5.65 2.19
CA PHE A 66 -3.88 -6.56 1.41
C PHE A 66 -2.40 -6.45 1.81
N ILE A 67 -1.91 -5.23 2.03
CA ILE A 67 -0.51 -5.02 2.42
C ILE A 67 -0.27 -5.57 3.82
N GLU A 68 -1.16 -5.27 4.77
CA GLU A 68 -1.05 -5.73 6.16
C GLU A 68 -1.07 -7.26 6.24
N GLU A 69 -2.03 -7.92 5.58
CA GLU A 69 -2.13 -9.39 5.56
C GLU A 69 -0.87 -10.03 4.96
N TRP A 70 -0.34 -9.46 3.87
CA TRP A 70 0.85 -9.97 3.22
C TRP A 70 2.11 -9.77 4.08
N LEU A 71 2.26 -8.61 4.74
CA LEU A 71 3.37 -8.31 5.64
C LEU A 71 3.35 -9.21 6.88
N GLU A 72 2.17 -9.44 7.47
CA GLU A 72 1.99 -10.33 8.61
C GLU A 72 2.37 -11.76 8.25
N ASN A 73 1.81 -12.30 7.16
CA ASN A 73 2.10 -13.65 6.68
C ASN A 73 3.60 -13.89 6.40
N ASN A 74 4.34 -12.84 6.02
CA ASN A 74 5.77 -12.93 5.72
C ASN A 74 6.69 -12.49 6.89
N ASN A 75 6.12 -12.15 8.06
CA ASN A 75 6.85 -11.66 9.24
C ASN A 75 7.71 -10.41 8.92
N LEU A 76 7.10 -9.43 8.25
CA LEU A 76 7.77 -8.20 7.80
C LEU A 76 7.25 -6.92 8.47
N GLN A 77 6.23 -7.00 9.34
CA GLN A 77 5.63 -5.84 9.99
C GLN A 77 6.69 -4.97 10.70
N GLU A 78 7.63 -5.58 11.42
CA GLU A 78 8.71 -4.85 12.11
C GLU A 78 9.77 -4.25 11.17
N CYS A 79 9.84 -4.72 9.92
CA CYS A 79 10.77 -4.21 8.92
C CYS A 79 10.27 -2.88 8.33
N ILE A 80 8.95 -2.67 8.27
CA ILE A 80 8.33 -1.53 7.62
C ILE A 80 8.00 -0.44 8.66
N LYS A 81 8.52 0.76 8.46
CA LYS A 81 8.26 1.93 9.30
C LYS A 81 6.84 2.46 9.10
N CYS A 82 6.46 2.68 7.85
CA CYS A 82 5.16 3.25 7.46
C CYS A 82 4.66 2.62 6.15
N VAL A 83 3.34 2.46 6.06
CA VAL A 83 2.64 2.08 4.83
C VAL A 83 1.70 3.22 4.45
N PHE A 84 1.90 3.76 3.26
CA PHE A 84 1.07 4.79 2.65
C PHE A 84 0.31 4.18 1.47
N THR A 85 -0.99 3.94 1.66
CA THR A 85 -1.83 3.21 0.72
C THR A 85 -3.30 3.58 0.93
N ASN A 86 -4.17 3.22 0.00
CA ASN A 86 -5.60 3.46 0.11
C ASN A 86 -6.18 2.70 1.33
N PRO A 87 -6.79 3.38 2.31
CA PRO A 87 -7.37 2.71 3.46
C PRO A 87 -8.49 1.77 3.04
N ALA A 88 -8.49 0.55 3.59
CA ALA A 88 -9.52 -0.44 3.37
C ALA A 88 -9.90 -1.16 4.66
N SER A 89 -11.13 -1.69 4.69
CA SER A 89 -11.65 -2.50 5.80
C SER A 89 -12.83 -3.34 5.34
N PHE A 90 -13.00 -4.52 5.92
CA PHE A 90 -14.24 -5.27 5.80
C PHE A 90 -15.31 -4.63 6.67
N ASP A 91 -16.51 -4.45 6.13
CA ASP A 91 -17.68 -4.04 6.91
C ASP A 91 -18.30 -5.22 7.69
N GLU A 92 -19.38 -4.94 8.43
CA GLU A 92 -20.11 -5.94 9.22
C GLU A 92 -20.70 -7.08 8.38
N ASN A 93 -20.91 -6.86 7.09
CA ASN A 93 -21.47 -7.84 6.16
C ASN A 93 -20.38 -8.67 5.49
N GLY A 94 -19.11 -8.29 5.62
CA GLY A 94 -17.97 -8.94 4.97
C GLY A 94 -17.62 -8.36 3.59
N LEU A 95 -18.17 -7.20 3.22
CA LEU A 95 -17.75 -6.47 2.02
C LEU A 95 -16.45 -5.72 2.30
N LEU A 96 -15.44 -5.93 1.46
CA LEU A 96 -14.22 -5.14 1.48
C LEU A 96 -14.48 -3.74 0.90
N THR A 97 -14.36 -2.72 1.73
CA THR A 97 -14.49 -1.32 1.33
C THR A 97 -13.11 -0.68 1.21
N ILE A 98 -12.95 0.27 0.28
CA ILE A 98 -11.71 1.01 0.02
C ILE A 98 -12.02 2.49 -0.16
N ARG A 99 -11.14 3.35 0.35
CA ARG A 99 -11.21 4.80 0.20
C ARG A 99 -9.91 5.34 -0.39
N PRO A 100 -9.94 6.44 -1.14
CA PRO A 100 -8.71 7.03 -1.66
C PRO A 100 -7.82 7.52 -0.51
N TYR A 101 -6.50 7.37 -0.63
CA TYR A 101 -5.55 7.86 0.38
C TYR A 101 -5.50 9.40 0.41
N GLN A 102 -5.60 10.02 -0.76
CA GLN A 102 -5.64 11.46 -0.99
C GLN A 102 -6.83 11.80 -1.88
N ASP A 103 -7.29 13.04 -1.80
CA ASP A 103 -8.18 13.62 -2.81
C ASP A 103 -7.47 14.81 -3.44
N GLN A 104 -6.68 14.55 -4.50
CA GLN A 104 -5.82 15.57 -5.12
C GLN A 104 -6.18 15.85 -6.59
N ASP A 105 -6.02 17.09 -7.01
CA ASP A 105 -6.20 17.55 -8.40
C ASP A 105 -4.99 18.33 -8.95
N TRP A 106 -3.90 18.40 -8.19
CA TRP A 106 -2.71 19.20 -8.49
C TRP A 106 -1.54 18.39 -9.07
N CYS A 107 -1.57 17.05 -8.98
CA CYS A 107 -0.52 16.20 -9.53
C CYS A 107 -0.93 15.63 -10.89
N ASP A 108 -0.31 16.17 -11.94
CA ASP A 108 -0.62 15.77 -13.33
C ASP A 108 -0.10 14.39 -13.73
N ILE A 109 0.84 13.83 -12.96
CA ILE A 109 1.51 12.56 -13.28
C ILE A 109 1.04 11.38 -12.41
N SER A 110 0.14 11.62 -11.46
CA SER A 110 -0.40 10.59 -10.56
C SER A 110 -1.94 10.60 -10.56
N PRO A 111 -2.58 9.45 -10.32
CA PRO A 111 -4.01 9.40 -10.06
C PRO A 111 -4.43 10.30 -8.90
N ARG A 112 -5.69 10.76 -8.92
CA ARG A 112 -6.31 11.61 -7.88
C ARG A 112 -6.25 11.02 -6.47
N ASN A 113 -6.20 9.69 -6.37
CA ASN A 113 -6.28 9.02 -5.07
C ASN A 113 -4.95 8.89 -4.34
N LEU A 114 -3.78 9.02 -5.01
CA LEU A 114 -2.47 8.81 -4.39
C LEU A 114 -1.33 9.35 -5.27
N CYS A 115 -0.58 10.35 -4.77
CA CYS A 115 0.66 10.82 -5.40
C CYS A 115 1.90 10.35 -4.63
N LYS A 116 2.65 9.39 -5.20
CA LYS A 116 3.81 8.77 -4.53
C LYS A 116 4.92 9.77 -4.21
N GLY A 117 5.22 10.69 -5.13
CA GLY A 117 6.28 11.68 -4.97
C GLY A 117 6.00 12.62 -3.80
N TYR A 118 4.79 13.16 -3.73
CA TYR A 118 4.40 14.06 -2.64
C TYR A 118 4.37 13.36 -1.27
N ILE A 119 3.91 12.11 -1.22
CA ILE A 119 3.94 11.31 0.01
C ILE A 119 5.38 11.14 0.50
N LEU A 120 6.30 10.78 -0.39
CA LEU A 120 7.72 10.65 -0.06
C LEU A 120 8.30 11.98 0.45
N GLU A 121 8.06 13.09 -0.25
CA GLU A 121 8.54 14.41 0.17
C GLU A 121 7.98 14.83 1.53
N THR A 122 6.71 14.53 1.80
CA THR A 122 6.05 14.83 3.08
C THR A 122 6.68 14.00 4.20
N HIS A 123 6.85 12.69 4.00
CA HIS A 123 7.51 11.80 4.95
C HIS A 123 8.93 12.31 5.28
N LEU A 124 9.73 12.67 4.27
CA LEU A 124 11.09 13.18 4.49
C LEU A 124 11.11 14.48 5.31
N LYS A 125 10.16 15.39 5.08
CA LYS A 125 10.02 16.63 5.86
C LYS A 125 9.65 16.32 7.32
N GLU A 126 8.74 15.37 7.54
CA GLU A 126 8.36 14.91 8.89
C GLU A 126 9.56 14.28 9.61
N ARG A 127 10.30 13.36 8.95
CA ARG A 127 11.53 12.77 9.51
C ARG A 127 12.59 13.83 9.83
N GLN A 128 12.75 14.84 8.97
CA GLN A 128 13.67 15.96 9.21
C GLN A 128 13.26 16.79 10.43
N ALA A 129 11.96 17.05 10.61
CA ALA A 129 11.44 17.74 11.80
C ALA A 129 11.66 16.93 13.09
N GLU A 130 11.72 15.61 13.00
CA GLU A 130 12.12 14.71 14.08
C GLU A 130 13.65 14.58 14.27
N GLY A 131 14.45 15.33 13.51
CA GLY A 131 15.92 15.31 13.59
C GLY A 131 16.58 14.15 12.86
N VAL A 132 15.87 13.47 11.94
CA VAL A 132 16.40 12.38 11.12
C VAL A 132 16.66 12.88 9.71
N SER A 133 17.89 12.66 9.22
CA SER A 133 18.31 12.91 7.85
C SER A 133 18.77 11.63 7.17
N PHE A 134 18.55 11.52 5.86
CA PHE A 134 18.98 10.38 5.07
C PHE A 134 20.07 10.80 4.08
N ASP A 135 21.19 10.10 4.07
CA ASP A 135 22.28 10.34 3.10
C ASP A 135 21.90 9.91 1.68
N ALA A 136 21.01 8.93 1.57
CA ALA A 136 20.53 8.39 0.31
C ALA A 136 19.08 7.94 0.42
N ILE A 137 18.34 8.10 -0.68
CA ILE A 137 16.97 7.61 -0.84
C ILE A 137 16.98 6.68 -2.05
N VAL A 138 16.51 5.45 -1.86
CA VAL A 138 16.47 4.43 -2.92
C VAL A 138 15.02 4.07 -3.22
N TYR A 139 14.63 4.17 -4.49
CA TYR A 139 13.30 3.80 -4.96
C TYR A 139 13.33 2.44 -5.66
N VAL A 140 12.37 1.59 -5.34
CA VAL A 140 12.14 0.30 -6.00
C VAL A 140 10.66 0.22 -6.35
N GLY A 141 10.33 0.00 -7.63
CA GLY A 141 8.96 -0.04 -8.13
C GLY A 141 8.83 -0.73 -9.47
#